data_AF-A0A3D5DZA9-F1
#
_entry.id   AF-A0A3D5DZA9-F1
#
_cell.length_a   1.000
_cell.length_b   1.000
_cell.length_c   1.000
_cell.angle_alpha   90.00
_cell.angle_beta   90.00
_cell.angle_gamma   90.00
#
_symmetry.space_group_name_H-M   'P 1'
#
loop_
_entity.id
_entity.type
_entity.pdbx_description
1 polymer ?
#
loop_
_entity_poly.entity_id
_entity_poly.type
_entity_poly.pdbx_seq_one_letter_code
_entity_poly.pdbx_strand_id
1 'polypeptide(L)'
;LLAAIGDVAHPAWRARSVGVYRLWRDGGFAVGALLAGGIADAFGLLAAIWVVAALTAASGIVGAVRMYETRPARPVTAPAG
;
A
#
# COMPACT_ATOMS: atom_id res chain seq x y z
N LEU A 1 -11.21 2.13 -6.65
CA LEU A 1 -10.09 2.73 -5.87
C LEU A 1 -9.78 4.18 -6.25
N LEU A 2 -9.72 4.56 -7.54
CA LEU A 2 -9.60 5.97 -7.95
C LEU A 2 -10.80 6.84 -7.54
N ALA A 3 -12.01 6.27 -7.52
CA ALA A 3 -13.25 6.95 -7.15
C ALA A 3 -13.29 7.43 -5.68
N ALA A 4 -12.61 6.76 -4.75
CA ALA A 4 -12.59 7.12 -3.33
C ALA A 4 -11.67 8.32 -3.02
N ILE A 5 -10.64 8.55 -3.83
CA ILE A 5 -9.75 9.74 -3.73
C ILE A 5 -10.44 10.99 -4.29
N GLY A 6 -11.46 10.80 -5.13
CA GLY A 6 -12.39 11.84 -5.52
C GLY A 6 -13.02 12.44 -4.26
N ASP A 7 -13.96 11.74 -3.62
CA ASP A 7 -14.90 12.36 -2.67
C ASP A 7 -14.34 13.18 -1.52
N VAL A 8 -13.10 12.95 -1.07
CA VAL A 8 -12.52 13.63 0.11
C VAL A 8 -11.73 14.91 -0.22
N ALA A 9 -11.31 15.13 -1.47
CA ALA A 9 -10.49 16.29 -1.82
C ALA A 9 -11.30 17.41 -2.50
N HIS A 10 -11.09 18.65 -2.06
CA HIS A 10 -11.57 19.86 -2.74
C HIS A 10 -11.13 19.84 -4.22
N PRO A 11 -11.97 20.25 -5.20
CA PRO A 11 -11.80 19.97 -6.63
C PRO A 11 -10.46 20.42 -7.24
N ALA A 12 -9.77 21.38 -6.62
CA ALA A 12 -8.46 21.86 -7.05
C ALA A 12 -7.27 20.90 -6.73
N TRP A 13 -7.42 19.91 -5.83
CA TRP A 13 -6.30 19.07 -5.37
C TRP A 13 -6.47 17.56 -5.66
N ARG A 14 -7.65 17.11 -6.10
CA ARG A 14 -7.96 15.70 -6.46
C ARG A 14 -6.99 15.10 -7.48
N ALA A 15 -6.72 15.84 -8.57
CA ALA A 15 -5.85 15.37 -9.64
C ALA A 15 -4.41 15.11 -9.16
N ARG A 16 -3.92 15.94 -8.24
CA ARG A 16 -2.57 15.82 -7.67
C ARG A 16 -2.46 14.60 -6.76
N SER A 17 -3.42 14.38 -5.85
CA SER A 17 -3.41 13.22 -4.94
C SER A 17 -3.49 11.89 -5.68
N VAL A 18 -4.33 11.81 -6.73
CA VAL A 18 -4.41 10.62 -7.58
C VAL A 18 -3.10 10.40 -8.36
N GLY A 19 -2.52 11.48 -8.89
CA GLY A 19 -1.24 11.43 -9.58
C GLY A 19 -0.12 10.92 -8.67
N VAL A 20 -0.05 11.41 -7.42
CA VAL A 20 0.92 10.95 -6.42
C VAL A 20 0.73 9.47 -6.09
N TYR A 21 -0.51 9.01 -5.88
CA TYR A 21 -0.77 7.59 -5.63
C TYR A 21 -0.33 6.71 -6.80
N ARG A 22 -0.65 7.10 -8.04
CA ARG A 22 -0.23 6.38 -9.24
C ARG A 22 1.28 6.36 -9.40
N LEU A 23 1.94 7.50 -9.20
CA LEU A 23 3.40 7.60 -9.27
C LEU A 23 4.07 6.62 -8.30
N TRP A 24 3.62 6.61 -7.04
CA TRP A 24 4.18 5.69 -6.05
C TRP A 24 3.86 4.22 -6.36
N ARG A 25 2.63 3.92 -6.77
CA ARG A 25 2.22 2.55 -7.12
C ARG A 25 2.99 2.02 -8.33
N ASP A 26 2.97 2.78 -9.42
CA ASP A 26 3.54 2.37 -10.70
C ASP A 26 5.08 2.43 -10.66
N GLY A 27 5.65 3.43 -9.97
CA GLY A 27 7.09 3.50 -9.70
C GLY A 27 7.58 2.34 -8.82
N GLY A 28 6.79 1.93 -7.83
CA GLY A 28 7.09 0.76 -7.01
C GLY A 28 7.21 -0.54 -7.81
N PHE A 29 6.34 -0.74 -8.81
CA PHE A 29 6.46 -1.91 -9.71
C PHE A 29 7.73 -1.88 -10.55
N ALA A 30 8.06 -0.73 -11.14
CA ALA A 30 9.26 -0.60 -11.97
C ALA A 30 10.54 -0.81 -11.14
N VAL A 31 10.66 -0.11 -10.01
CA VAL A 31 11.81 -0.22 -9.11
C VAL A 31 11.92 -1.63 -8.53
N GLY A 32 10.79 -2.21 -8.10
CA GLY A 32 10.75 -3.57 -7.55
C GLY A 32 11.19 -4.63 -8.58
N ALA A 33 10.76 -4.51 -9.83
CA ALA A 33 11.16 -5.42 -10.90
C ALA A 33 12.66 -5.32 -11.20
N LEU A 34 13.21 -4.10 -11.27
CA LEU A 34 14.64 -3.89 -11.50
C LEU A 34 15.49 -4.42 -10.35
N LEU A 35 15.08 -4.16 -9.10
CA LEU A 35 15.77 -4.68 -7.92
C LEU A 35 15.71 -6.20 -7.86
N ALA A 36 14.53 -6.79 -8.03
CA ALA A 36 14.36 -8.25 -7.97
C ALA A 36 15.12 -8.95 -9.10
N GLY A 37 15.07 -8.41 -10.32
CA GLY A 37 15.85 -8.90 -11.46
C GLY A 37 17.35 -8.83 -11.19
N GLY A 38 17.87 -7.66 -10.80
CA GLY A 38 19.28 -7.49 -10.50
C GLY A 38 19.79 -8.39 -9.37
N ILE A 39 18.98 -8.61 -8.32
CA ILE A 39 19.33 -9.54 -7.24
C ILE A 39 19.29 -10.99 -7.73
N ALA A 40 18.30 -11.35 -8.54
CA ALA A 40 18.20 -12.70 -9.11
C ALA A 40 19.40 -13.00 -10.03
N ASP A 41 19.82 -12.02 -10.83
CA ASP A 41 20.96 -12.15 -11.73
C ASP A 41 22.29 -12.27 -10.98
N ALA A 42 22.47 -11.54 -9.88
CA ALA A 42 23.73 -11.53 -9.12
C ALA A 42 23.83 -12.64 -8.06
N PHE A 43 22.73 -12.97 -7.39
CA PHE A 43 22.73 -13.86 -6.20
C PHE A 43 21.78 -15.06 -6.34
N GLY A 44 21.07 -15.16 -7.47
CA GLY A 44 20.12 -16.24 -7.74
C GLY A 44 18.69 -15.96 -7.26
N LEU A 45 17.75 -16.75 -7.78
CA LEU A 45 16.32 -16.56 -7.56
C LEU A 45 15.92 -16.67 -6.08
N LEU A 46 16.54 -17.57 -5.33
CA LEU A 46 16.22 -17.76 -3.91
C LEU A 46 16.54 -16.52 -3.08
N ALA A 47 17.66 -15.84 -3.38
CA ALA A 47 18.02 -14.59 -2.72
C ALA A 47 17.00 -13.48 -3.02
N ALA A 48 16.56 -13.36 -4.28
CA ALA A 48 15.53 -12.40 -4.67
C ALA A 48 14.20 -12.65 -3.94
N ILE A 49 13.79 -13.91 -3.81
CA ILE A 49 12.57 -14.30 -3.05
C ILE A 49 12.68 -13.86 -1.59
N TRP A 50 13.80 -14.15 -0.93
CA TRP A 50 14.00 -13.77 0.47
C TRP A 50 14.02 -12.25 0.68
N VAL A 51 14.61 -11.49 -0.25
CA VAL A 51 14.58 -10.04 -0.20
C VAL A 51 13.16 -9.50 -0.32
N VAL A 52 12.38 -9.99 -1.29
CA VAL A 52 10.98 -9.57 -1.46
C VAL A 52 10.14 -9.95 -0.24
N ALA A 53 10.35 -11.14 0.31
CA ALA A 53 9.68 -11.60 1.52
C ALA A 53 10.00 -10.67 2.72
N ALA A 54 11.27 -10.34 2.93
CA ALA A 54 11.72 -9.45 4.00
C ALA A 54 11.13 -8.04 3.85
N LEU A 55 11.13 -7.48 2.64
CA LEU A 55 10.52 -6.17 2.36
C LEU A 55 9.02 -6.16 2.63
N THR A 56 8.32 -7.23 2.24
CA THR A 56 6.87 -7.38 2.46
C THR A 56 6.56 -7.48 3.96
N ALA A 57 7.31 -8.30 4.69
CA ALA A 57 7.16 -8.46 6.13
C ALA A 57 7.44 -7.15 6.87
N ALA A 58 8.53 -6.44 6.51
CA ALA A 58 8.86 -5.14 7.07
C ALA A 58 7.76 -4.10 6.82
N SER A 59 7.21 -4.05 5.60
CA SER A 59 6.07 -3.19 5.26
C SER A 59 4.83 -3.51 6.11
N GLY A 60 4.53 -4.80 6.30
CA GLY A 60 3.44 -5.25 7.15
C GLY A 60 3.63 -4.83 8.61
N ILE A 61 4.85 -4.96 9.16
CA ILE A 61 5.18 -4.52 10.52
C ILE A 61 5.02 -3.00 10.65
N VAL A 62 5.53 -2.22 9.68
CA VAL A 62 5.36 -0.77 9.67
C VAL A 62 3.88 -0.41 9.63
N GLY A 63 3.09 -1.07 8.79
CA GLY A 63 1.63 -0.90 8.74
C GLY A 63 0.97 -1.21 10.08
N ALA A 64 1.31 -2.34 10.69
CA ALA A 64 0.76 -2.75 11.99
C ALA A 64 1.11 -1.77 13.12
N VAL A 65 2.30 -1.19 13.11
CA VAL A 65 2.73 -0.21 14.12
C VAL A 65 2.14 1.18 13.87
N ARG A 66 1.88 1.55 12.60
CA ARG A 66 1.49 2.93 12.22
C ARG A 66 0.00 3.10 11.92
N MET A 67 -0.72 2.06 11.50
CA MET A 67 -2.17 2.12 11.32
C MET A 67 -2.88 1.71 12.62
N TYR A 68 -3.33 2.71 13.37
CA TYR A 68 -4.27 2.48 14.47
C TYR A 68 -5.64 2.09 13.91
N GLU A 69 -6.28 1.06 14.46
CA GLU A 69 -7.65 0.68 14.12
C GLU A 69 -8.59 1.87 14.30
N THR A 70 -9.12 2.39 13.20
CA THR A 70 -10.01 3.57 13.21
C THR A 70 -11.48 3.18 13.02
N ARG A 71 -11.81 1.89 13.00
CA ARG A 71 -13.19 1.43 12.83
C ARG A 71 -13.92 1.58 14.16
N PRO A 72 -14.94 2.47 14.29
CA PRO A 72 -15.77 2.47 15.47
C PRO A 72 -16.54 1.15 15.52
N ALA A 73 -16.56 0.50 16.69
CA ALA A 73 -17.42 -0.64 16.92
C ALA A 73 -18.85 -0.24 16.55
N ARG A 74 -19.43 -0.91 15.55
CA ARG A 74 -20.80 -0.64 15.10
C ARG A 74 -21.72 -0.79 16.33
N PRO A 75 -22.46 0.25 16.76
CA PRO A 75 -23.42 0.09 17.84
C PRO A 75 -24.40 -1.00 17.45
N VAL A 76 -24.52 -2.04 18.27
CA VAL A 76 -25.62 -3.00 18.15
C VAL A 76 -26.89 -2.23 18.49
N THR A 77 -27.63 -1.79 17.46
CA THR A 77 -28.95 -1.20 17.66
C THR A 77 -29.85 -2.31 18.21
N ALA A 78 -30.19 -2.23 19.50
CA ALA A 78 -31.17 -3.12 20.11
C ALA A 78 -32.53 -2.91 19.41
N PRO A 79 -33.30 -3.97 19.12
CA PRO A 79 -34.59 -3.85 18.45
C PRO A 79 -35.56 -3.06 19.34
N ALA A 80 -36.22 -2.06 18.74
CA ALA A 80 -37.31 -1.32 19.38
C ALA A 80 -38.48 -2.28 19.61
N GLY A 81 -38.84 -2.48 20.87
CA GLY A 81 -40.05 -3.19 21.29
C GLY A 81 -41.32 -2.36 21.10
#